data_AF-A0A3M3ZW54-F1
#
_entry.id   AF-A0A3M3ZW54-F1
#
_cell.length_a   1.000
_cell.length_b   1.000
_cell.length_c   1.000
_cell.angle_alpha   90.00
_cell.angle_beta   90.00
_cell.angle_gamma   90.00
#
_symmetry.space_group_name_H-M   'P 1'
#
loop_
_entity.id
_entity.type
_entity.pdbx_description
1 polymer ?
#
loop_
_entity_poly.entity_id
_entity_poly.type
_entity_poly.pdbx_seq_one_letter_code
_entity_poly.pdbx_strand_id
1 'polypeptide(L)'
;MEKTASFFGHVDISFCLKALTSEEDTALYNRALNLLSHGKYAIHEPTEMGEDNKNLFRRILSDFISTFKFALPDLLDAPQAAVPPAPVPAPTTEANT
;
A
#
# COMPACT_ATOMS: atom_id res chain seq x y z
N MET A 1 4.39 -6.38 2.84
CA MET A 1 3.25 -7.32 2.88
C MET A 1 2.99 -7.89 4.27
N GLU A 2 3.95 -7.83 5.21
CA GLU A 2 3.77 -8.43 6.54
C GLU A 2 2.55 -7.92 7.33
N LYS A 3 2.20 -6.64 7.19
CA LYS A 3 1.09 -6.02 7.94
C LYS A 3 -0.29 -6.09 7.26
N THR A 4 -0.41 -6.66 6.05
CA THR A 4 -1.72 -6.68 5.35
C THR A 4 -2.73 -7.59 6.03
N ALA A 5 -2.32 -8.67 6.70
CA ALA A 5 -3.23 -9.54 7.45
C ALA A 5 -3.95 -8.78 8.59
N SER A 6 -3.26 -7.81 9.21
CA SER A 6 -3.82 -7.01 10.30
C SER A 6 -5.02 -6.16 9.87
N PHE A 7 -5.08 -5.74 8.59
CA PHE A 7 -6.27 -5.06 8.05
C PHE A 7 -7.53 -5.93 8.08
N PHE A 8 -7.35 -7.25 7.96
CA PHE A 8 -8.44 -8.22 8.03
C PHE A 8 -8.65 -8.77 9.46
N GLY A 9 -7.97 -8.23 10.47
CA GLY A 9 -8.04 -8.73 11.84
C GLY A 9 -7.32 -10.07 12.07
N HIS A 10 -6.43 -10.46 11.15
CA HIS A 10 -5.64 -11.68 11.26
C HIS A 10 -4.18 -11.39 11.63
N VAL A 11 -3.59 -12.32 12.38
CA VAL A 11 -2.19 -12.22 12.85
C VAL A 11 -1.20 -12.61 11.75
N ASP A 12 -1.62 -13.43 10.79
CA ASP A 12 -0.73 -14.07 9.81
C ASP A 12 -1.27 -13.93 8.37
N ILE A 13 -0.37 -13.61 7.43
CA ILE A 13 -0.65 -13.45 6.00
C ILE A 13 -1.13 -14.75 5.33
N SER A 14 -0.84 -15.91 5.92
CA SER A 14 -1.30 -17.23 5.47
C SER A 14 -2.81 -17.29 5.28
N PHE A 15 -3.58 -16.54 6.08
CA PHE A 15 -5.02 -16.40 5.87
C PHE A 15 -5.32 -15.84 4.48
N CYS A 16 -4.66 -14.76 4.10
CA CYS A 16 -4.82 -14.17 2.77
C CYS A 16 -4.35 -15.14 1.68
N LEU A 17 -3.21 -15.81 1.88
CA LEU A 17 -2.62 -16.69 0.86
C LEU A 17 -3.48 -17.90 0.51
N LYS A 18 -4.19 -18.48 1.49
CA LYS A 18 -5.16 -19.57 1.26
C LYS A 18 -6.29 -19.18 0.30
N ALA A 19 -6.61 -17.90 0.21
CA ALA A 19 -7.63 -17.40 -0.72
C ALA A 19 -7.08 -17.13 -2.13
N LEU A 20 -5.76 -17.07 -2.31
CA LEU A 20 -5.14 -16.69 -3.59
C LEU A 20 -4.81 -17.88 -4.48
N THR A 21 -4.47 -19.03 -3.90
CA THR A 21 -3.89 -20.13 -4.65
C THR A 21 -4.17 -21.49 -3.99
N SER A 22 -3.76 -22.57 -4.65
CA SER A 22 -3.86 -23.93 -4.14
C SER A 22 -3.07 -24.11 -2.83
N GLU A 23 -3.34 -25.18 -2.09
CA GLU A 23 -2.63 -25.48 -0.84
C GLU A 23 -1.10 -25.63 -1.05
N GLU A 24 -0.69 -26.16 -2.20
CA GLU A 24 0.72 -26.36 -2.56
C GLU A 24 1.46 -25.03 -2.80
N ASP A 25 0.84 -24.11 -3.55
CA ASP A 25 1.40 -22.79 -3.85
C ASP A 25 1.38 -21.85 -2.64
N THR A 26 0.47 -22.09 -1.68
CA THR A 26 0.36 -21.29 -0.44
C THR A 26 1.65 -21.34 0.37
N ALA A 27 2.29 -22.51 0.47
CA ALA A 27 3.56 -22.67 1.18
C ALA A 27 4.72 -21.93 0.48
N LEU A 28 4.75 -21.96 -0.85
CA LEU A 28 5.73 -21.23 -1.65
C LEU A 28 5.58 -19.71 -1.45
N TYR A 29 4.36 -19.19 -1.53
CA TYR A 29 4.08 -17.77 -1.35
C TYR A 29 4.42 -17.31 0.07
N ASN A 30 4.07 -18.10 1.09
CA ASN A 30 4.39 -17.78 2.48
C ASN A 30 5.92 -17.69 2.67
N ARG A 31 6.66 -18.70 2.20
CA ARG A 31 8.12 -18.71 2.30
C ARG A 31 8.76 -17.53 1.55
N ALA A 32 8.29 -17.24 0.34
CA ALA A 32 8.78 -16.10 -0.43
C ALA A 32 8.55 -14.78 0.30
N LEU A 33 7.35 -14.54 0.82
CA LEU A 33 7.05 -13.32 1.56
C LEU A 33 7.86 -13.18 2.84
N ASN A 34 8.06 -14.26 3.60
CA ASN A 34 8.90 -14.22 4.81
C ASN A 34 10.36 -13.86 4.47
N LEU A 35 10.92 -14.46 3.42
CA LEU A 35 12.30 -14.19 2.99
C LEU A 35 12.49 -12.81 2.37
N LEU A 36 11.49 -12.30 1.64
CA LEU A 36 11.56 -11.00 0.96
C LEU A 36 11.10 -9.84 1.85
N SER A 37 10.46 -10.11 2.99
CA SER A 37 10.06 -9.08 3.98
C SER A 37 11.08 -8.89 5.10
N HIS A 38 12.11 -9.74 5.19
CA HIS A 38 13.13 -9.71 6.24
C HIS A 38 14.55 -9.76 5.63
N GLY A 39 15.56 -9.33 6.39
CA GLY A 39 16.97 -9.41 5.97
C GLY A 39 17.37 -8.36 4.93
N LYS A 40 18.10 -8.74 3.88
CA LYS A 40 18.70 -7.85 2.85
C LYS A 40 17.70 -7.07 1.97
N TYR A 41 16.41 -7.29 2.16
CA TYR A 41 15.33 -6.56 1.48
C TYR A 41 14.56 -5.65 2.45
N ALA A 42 15.07 -5.49 3.67
CA ALA A 42 14.49 -4.57 4.63
C ALA A 42 14.53 -3.13 4.10
N ILE A 43 13.59 -2.31 4.55
CA ILE A 43 13.42 -0.92 4.10
C ILE A 43 14.70 -0.08 4.31
N HIS A 44 15.51 -0.44 5.31
CA HIS A 44 16.76 0.28 5.64
C HIS A 44 17.96 -0.14 4.78
N GLU A 45 17.89 -1.29 4.09
CA GLU A 45 18.93 -1.80 3.19
C GLU A 45 18.29 -2.37 1.92
N PRO A 46 17.77 -1.51 1.02
CA PRO A 46 17.09 -1.96 -0.18
C PRO A 46 18.09 -2.60 -1.15
N THR A 47 17.96 -3.90 -1.38
CA THR A 47 18.69 -4.64 -2.41
C THR A 47 17.78 -4.94 -3.59
N GLU A 48 18.30 -4.80 -4.81
CA GLU A 48 17.56 -5.18 -6.01
C GLU A 48 17.30 -6.70 -6.02
N MET A 49 16.04 -7.08 -6.26
CA MET A 49 15.65 -8.49 -6.40
C MET A 49 16.11 -9.06 -7.75
N GLY A 50 16.53 -10.34 -7.75
CA GLY A 50 16.69 -11.10 -8.99
C GLY A 50 15.37 -11.23 -9.77
N GLU A 51 15.44 -11.49 -11.08
CA GLU A 51 14.26 -11.44 -11.96
C GLU A 51 13.17 -12.45 -11.57
N ASP A 52 13.56 -13.65 -11.13
CA ASP A 52 12.61 -14.68 -10.66
C ASP A 52 11.83 -14.21 -9.43
N ASN A 53 12.52 -13.57 -8.48
CA ASN A 53 11.89 -13.01 -7.28
C ASN A 53 10.94 -11.87 -7.63
N LYS A 54 11.31 -11.02 -8.59
CA LYS A 54 10.44 -9.95 -9.09
C LYS A 54 9.18 -10.53 -9.72
N ASN A 55 9.30 -11.54 -10.57
CA ASN A 55 8.16 -12.20 -11.21
C ASN A 55 7.23 -12.87 -10.20
N LEU A 56 7.80 -13.58 -9.23
CA LEU A 56 7.04 -14.19 -8.14
C LEU A 56 6.29 -13.13 -7.32
N PHE A 57 6.96 -12.04 -6.92
CA PHE A 57 6.34 -10.98 -6.15
C PHE A 57 5.23 -10.26 -6.91
N ARG A 58 5.44 -9.97 -8.21
CA ARG A 58 4.42 -9.36 -9.09
C ARG A 58 3.17 -10.25 -9.17
N ARG A 59 3.35 -11.56 -9.34
CA ARG A 59 2.25 -12.53 -9.37
C ARG A 59 1.48 -12.52 -8.04
N ILE A 60 2.18 -12.66 -6.91
CA ILE A 60 1.57 -12.63 -5.56
C ILE A 60 0.76 -11.34 -5.35
N LEU A 61 1.32 -10.18 -5.71
CA LEU A 61 0.66 -8.90 -5.54
C LEU A 61 -0.57 -8.76 -6.44
N SER A 62 -0.48 -9.19 -7.70
CA SER A 62 -1.58 -9.17 -8.65
C SER A 62 -2.74 -10.05 -8.18
N ASP A 63 -2.44 -11.29 -7.77
CA ASP A 63 -3.43 -12.23 -7.23
C ASP A 63 -4.09 -11.63 -5.98
N PHE A 64 -3.29 -11.04 -5.09
CA PHE A 64 -3.77 -10.40 -3.87
C PHE A 64 -4.75 -9.25 -4.14
N ILE A 65 -4.40 -8.31 -5.01
CA ILE A 65 -5.26 -7.14 -5.31
C ILE A 65 -6.53 -7.57 -6.05
N SER A 66 -6.44 -8.56 -6.93
CA SER A 66 -7.60 -9.05 -7.67
C SER A 66 -8.62 -9.77 -6.77
N THR A 67 -8.13 -10.49 -5.76
CA THR A 67 -8.94 -11.25 -4.79
C THR A 67 -9.52 -10.35 -3.71
N PHE A 68 -8.65 -9.55 -3.08
CA PHE A 68 -9.03 -8.63 -2.02
C PHE A 68 -9.29 -7.25 -2.63
N LYS A 69 -10.44 -7.09 -3.29
CA LYS A 69 -10.86 -5.81 -3.86
C LYS A 69 -11.03 -4.79 -2.74
N PHE A 70 -10.21 -3.74 -2.77
CA PHE A 70 -10.36 -2.61 -1.86
C PHE A 70 -11.51 -1.73 -2.35
N ALA A 71 -12.64 -1.78 -1.65
CA ALA A 71 -13.65 -0.75 -1.75
C ALA A 71 -13.13 0.46 -0.97
N LEU A 72 -12.63 1.47 -1.69
CA LEU A 72 -12.44 2.77 -1.09
C LEU A 72 -13.85 3.34 -0.82
N PRO A 73 -14.16 3.82 0.39
CA PRO A 73 -15.29 4.74 0.56
C PRO A 73 -15.11 5.90 -0.43
N ASP A 74 -16.20 6.56 -0.85
CA ASP A 74 -16.11 7.81 -1.63
C ASP A 74 -15.41 8.89 -0.80
N LEU A 75 -14.09 8.81 -0.74
CA LEU A 75 -13.21 9.73 -0.02
C LEU A 75 -13.04 11.04 -0.81
N LEU A 76 -13.40 11.01 -2.09
CA LEU A 76 -13.36 12.16 -2.99
C LEU A 76 -14.56 13.10 -2.79
N ASP A 77 -15.64 12.61 -2.15
CA ASP A 77 -16.85 13.39 -1.83
C ASP A 77 -16.85 13.93 -0.39
N ALA A 78 -15.75 13.79 0.35
CA ALA A 78 -15.62 14.46 1.64
C ALA A 78 -15.71 15.98 1.40
N PRO A 79 -16.63 16.70 2.07
CA PRO A 79 -16.66 18.15 1.98
C PRO A 79 -15.29 18.67 2.40
N GLN A 80 -14.59 19.34 1.48
CA GLN A 80 -13.37 20.06 1.79
C GLN A 80 -13.64 20.87 3.07
N ALA A 81 -12.98 20.51 4.18
CA ALA A 81 -13.05 21.31 5.39
C ALA A 81 -12.64 22.73 4.97
N ALA A 82 -13.59 23.65 5.02
CA ALA A 82 -13.42 24.99 4.49
C ALA A 82 -12.17 25.60 5.12
N VAL A 83 -11.11 25.75 4.33
CA VAL A 83 -9.93 26.47 4.74
C VAL A 83 -10.39 27.91 4.90
N PRO A 84 -10.40 28.50 6.12
CA PRO A 84 -10.81 29.89 6.26
C PRO A 84 -9.91 30.75 5.37
N PRO A 85 -10.49 31.67 4.57
CA PRO A 85 -9.70 32.46 3.64
C PRO A 85 -8.67 33.27 4.42
N ALA A 86 -7.41 33.16 3.98
CA ALA A 86 -6.32 33.98 4.50
C ALA A 86 -6.70 35.47 4.39
N PRO A 87 -6.32 36.32 5.37
CA PRO A 87 -6.67 37.73 5.35
C PRO A 87 -6.01 38.39 4.13
N VAL A 88 -6.84 39.00 3.27
CA VAL A 88 -6.41 39.73 2.09
C VAL A 88 -5.65 40.99 2.54
N PRO A 89 -4.43 41.27 2.04
CA PRO A 89 -3.72 42.50 2.36
C PRO A 89 -4.42 43.70 1.70
N ALA A 90 -4.58 44.78 2.47
CA ALA A 90 -5.26 46.00 2.02
C ALA A 90 -4.49 46.72 0.88
N PRO A 91 -5.18 47.35 -0.09
CA PRO A 91 -4.51 48.09 -1.16
C PRO A 91 -3.92 49.41 -0.64
N THR A 92 -2.63 49.63 -0.89
CA THR A 92 -1.97 50.92 -0.70
C THR A 92 -2.42 51.89 -1.79
N THR A 93 -3.12 52.96 -1.40
CA THR A 93 -3.42 54.09 -2.30
C THR A 93 -2.15 54.91 -2.53
N GLU A 94 -1.49 54.71 -3.67
CA GLU A 94 -0.54 55.68 -4.21
C GLU A 94 -1.33 56.79 -4.92
N ALA A 95 -1.47 57.93 -4.23
CA ALA A 95 -1.99 59.16 -4.80
C ALA A 95 -0.86 59.85 -5.59
N ASN A 96 -1.02 59.91 -6.90
CA ASN A 96 -0.16 60.69 -7.79
C ASN A 96 -0.76 62.09 -7.94
N THR A 97 -0.11 63.12 -7.39
CA THR A 97 -0.11 64.51 -7.89
C THR A 97 1.15 65.21 -7.37
#